data_AF-A0A1F4F0Y8-F1
#
_entry.id   AF-A0A1F4F0Y8-F1
#
_cell.length_a   1.000
_cell.length_b   1.000
_cell.length_c   1.000
_cell.angle_alpha   90.00
_cell.angle_beta   90.00
_cell.angle_gamma   90.00
#
_symmetry.space_group_name_H-M   'P 1'
#
loop_
_entity.id
_entity.type
_entity.pdbx_description
1 polymer ?
#
loop_
_entity_poly.entity_id
_entity_poly.type
_entity_poly.pdbx_seq_one_letter_code
_entity_poly.pdbx_strand_id
1 'polypeptide(L)' 'MAGDLEGALLRAPVRSASGLGIGLYQSARQAEAAGYALSLESNSDGDVCFALKAERQPQ' A
#
# COMPACT_ATOMS: atom_id res chain seq x y z
N MET A 1 -8.21 18.49 2.38
CA MET A 1 -7.96 17.67 1.18
C MET A 1 -7.24 16.40 1.64
N ALA A 2 -7.99 15.33 1.92
CA ALA A 2 -7.46 14.06 2.45
C ALA A 2 -7.60 12.88 1.46
N GLY A 3 -8.35 13.06 0.36
CA GLY A 3 -8.66 11.98 -0.59
C GLY A 3 -7.52 11.58 -1.54
N ASP A 4 -6.46 12.37 -1.67
CA ASP A 4 -5.35 12.04 -2.58
C ASP A 4 -4.40 10.98 -2.00
N LEU A 5 -4.44 10.76 -0.69
CA LEU A 5 -3.49 9.88 -0.03
C LEU A 5 -3.75 8.39 -0.34
N GLU A 6 -5.02 8.01 -0.42
CA GLU A 6 -5.47 6.64 -0.71
C GLU A 6 -5.01 6.18 -2.10
N GLY A 7 -5.01 7.07 -3.09
CA GLY A 7 -4.55 6.75 -4.45
C GLY A 7 -3.02 6.65 -4.60
N ALA A 8 -2.27 7.33 -3.73
CA ALA A 8 -0.81 7.36 -3.74
C ALA A 8 -0.17 6.30 -2.82
N LEU A 9 -0.92 5.80 -1.83
CA LEU A 9 -0.52 4.72 -0.95
C LEU A 9 -0.05 3.50 -1.78
N LEU A 10 1.05 2.88 -1.34
CA LEU A 10 1.69 1.71 -1.97
C LEU A 10 2.40 1.99 -3.32
N ARG A 11 2.09 3.09 -4.01
CA ARG A 11 2.70 3.48 -5.30
C ARG A 11 3.83 4.49 -5.17
N ALA A 12 3.82 5.29 -4.12
CA ALA A 12 4.83 6.30 -3.85
C ALA A 12 5.11 6.45 -2.35
N PRO A 13 6.26 7.02 -1.97
CA PRO A 13 6.50 7.47 -0.60
C PRO A 13 5.40 8.43 -0.14
N VAL A 14 4.82 8.14 1.02
CA VAL A 14 3.85 9.02 1.67
C VAL A 14 4.61 9.97 2.59
N ARG A 15 4.20 11.24 2.64
CA ARG A 15 4.82 12.20 3.57
C ARG A 15 4.40 11.84 5.00
N SER A 16 5.35 11.49 5.88
CA SER A 16 5.08 11.16 7.29
C SER A 16 5.59 12.27 8.21
N ALA A 17 4.87 12.52 9.31
CA ALA A 17 5.20 13.55 10.29
C ALA A 17 6.45 13.21 11.13
N SER A 18 6.80 11.93 11.26
CA SER A 18 7.88 11.43 12.11
C SER A 18 8.77 10.37 11.46
N GLY A 19 8.66 10.18 10.13
CA GLY A 19 9.48 9.22 9.39
C GLY A 19 9.58 9.53 7.89
N LEU A 20 10.32 8.70 7.15
CA LEU A 20 10.50 8.86 5.70
C LEU A 20 9.24 8.50 4.89
N GLY A 21 8.29 7.80 5.51
CA GLY A 21 7.02 7.36 4.93
C GLY A 21 7.15 6.50 3.65
N ILE A 22 8.30 5.85 3.50
CA ILE A 22 8.59 4.88 2.43
C ILE A 22 8.15 3.45 2.76
N GLY A 23 7.74 3.16 4.00
CA GLY A 23 7.52 1.78 4.47
C GLY A 23 6.48 1.03 3.64
N LEU A 24 5.28 1.61 3.49
CA LEU A 24 4.20 1.00 2.70
C LEU A 24 4.55 0.87 1.22
N TYR A 25 5.28 1.85 0.67
CA TYR A 25 5.81 1.76 -0.70
C TYR A 25 6.80 0.59 -0.85
N GLN A 26 7.77 0.46 0.07
CA GLN A 26 8.73 -0.64 0.03
C GLN A 26 8.04 -2.00 0.21
N SER A 27 7.08 -2.13 1.12
CA SER A 27 6.31 -3.36 1.31
C SER A 27 5.53 -3.75 0.04
N ALA A 28 4.97 -2.78 -0.68
CA ALA A 28 4.29 -3.05 -1.96
C ALA A 28 5.28 -3.54 -3.03
N ARG A 29 6.43 -2.86 -3.18
CA ARG A 29 7.48 -3.27 -4.12
C ARG A 29 8.04 -4.66 -3.81
N GLN A 30 8.19 -5.00 -2.53
CA GLN A 30 8.62 -6.33 -2.10
C GLN A 30 7.56 -7.40 -2.40
N ALA A 31 6.27 -7.09 -2.19
CA ALA A 31 5.18 -7.98 -2.56
C ALA A 31 5.17 -8.25 -4.07
N GLU A 32 5.25 -7.20 -4.90
CA GLU A 32 5.30 -7.32 -6.36
C GLU A 32 6.47 -8.19 -6.82
N ALA A 33 7.66 -7.98 -6.24
CA ALA A 33 8.84 -8.80 -6.54
C ALA A 33 8.67 -10.28 -6.15
N ALA A 34 7.79 -10.58 -5.21
CA ALA A 34 7.45 -11.94 -4.78
C ALA A 34 6.22 -12.51 -5.51
N GLY A 35 5.61 -11.79 -6.46
CA GLY A 35 4.40 -12.22 -7.18
C GLY A 35 3.10 -12.01 -6.40
N TYR A 36 3.07 -11.03 -5.49
CA TYR A 36 1.91 -10.66 -4.71
C TYR A 36 1.56 -9.18 -4.91
N ALA A 37 0.29 -8.84 -4.79
CA ALA A 37 -0.20 -7.48 -4.74
C ALA A 37 -0.57 -7.12 -3.29
N LEU A 38 0.02 -6.04 -2.79
CA LEU A 38 -0.41 -5.39 -1.56
C LEU A 38 -1.46 -4.33 -1.91
N SER A 39 -2.58 -4.29 -1.18
CA SER A 39 -3.68 -3.35 -1.42
C SER A 39 -4.33 -2.90 -0.11
N LEU A 40 -4.95 -1.72 -0.10
CA LEU A 40 -5.75 -1.21 1.01
C LEU A 40 -7.19 -1.71 0.83
N GLU A 41 -7.68 -2.58 1.71
CA GLU A 41 -9.04 -3.14 1.64
C GLU A 41 -10.07 -2.32 2.43
N SER A 42 -9.66 -1.73 3.55
CA SER A 42 -10.52 -0.86 4.36
C SER A 42 -9.69 0.28 4.95
N ASN A 43 -10.27 1.48 4.94
CA ASN A 43 -9.71 2.67 5.57
C ASN A 43 -10.82 3.41 6.31
N SER A 44 -11.21 2.88 7.46
CA SER A 44 -12.18 3.48 8.36
C SER A 44 -11.49 4.00 9.62
N ASP A 45 -12.11 4.97 10.30
CA ASP A 45 -11.57 5.50 11.55
C ASP A 45 -11.42 4.37 12.58
N GLY A 46 -10.18 4.10 12.99
CA GLY A 46 -9.84 3.02 13.92
C GLY A 46 -9.74 1.63 13.29
N ASP A 47 -9.97 1.49 11.98
CA ASP A 47 -9.86 0.21 11.25
C ASP A 47 -9.26 0.40 9.85
N VAL A 48 -7.96 0.13 9.75
CA VAL A 48 -7.21 0.17 8.49
C VAL A 48 -6.72 -1.24 8.18
N CYS A 49 -7.19 -1.80 7.07
CA CYS A 49 -6.86 -3.16 6.66
C CYS A 49 -6.12 -3.16 5.33
N PHE A 50 -4.97 -3.83 5.30
CA PHE A 50 -4.22 -4.11 4.08
C PHE A 50 -4.26 -5.61 3.78
N ALA A 51 -4.43 -5.96 2.51
CA ALA A 51 -4.40 -7.35 2.06
C ALA A 51 -3.25 -7.61 1.10
N LEU A 52 -2.59 -8.75 1.32
CA LEU A 52 -1.62 -9.34 0.41
C LEU A 52 -2.30 -10.48 -0.35
N LYS A 53 -2.39 -10.36 -1.67
CA LYS A 53 -3.02 -11.36 -2.54
C LYS A 53 -1.99 -11.84 -3.55
N ALA A 54 -1.98 -13.13 -3.87
CA ALA A 54 -1.15 -13.60 -4.97
C ALA A 54 -1.60 -12.91 -6.26
N GLU A 55 -0.68 -12.29 -6.99
CA GLU A 55 -0.98 -11.84 -8.34
C GLU A 55 -1.08 -13.07 -9.22
N ARG A 56 -2.30 -13.45 -9.60
CA ARG A 56 -2.45 -14.42 -10.67
C ARG A 56 -1.94 -13.74 -11.93
N GLN A 57 -0.75 -14.15 -12.40
CA GLN A 57 -0.35 -13.87 -13.77
C GLN A 57 -1.46 -14.42 -14.68
N PRO A 58 -2.10 -13.58 -15.51
CA PRO A 58 -2.98 -14.10 -16.56
C PRO A 58 -2.11 -14.99 -17.45
N GLN A 59 -2.51 -16.26 -17.58
CA GLN A 59 -1.92 -17.20 -18.54
C GLN A 59 -2.30 -16.84 -19.97
#